data_AF-A0AAV0XL07-F1
#
_entry.id   AF-A0AAV0XL07-F1
#
_cell.length_a   1.000
_cell.length_b   1.000
_cell.length_c   1.000
_cell.angle_alpha   90.00
_cell.angle_beta   90.00
_cell.angle_gamma   90.00
#
_symmetry.space_group_name_H-M   'P 1'
#
loop_
_entity.id
_entity.type
_entity.pdbx_description
1 polymer ?
#
loop_
_entity_poly.entity_id
_entity_poly.type
_entity_poly.pdbx_seq_one_letter_code
_entity_poly.pdbx_strand_id
1 'polypeptide(L)'
;MSLKPYSFEPNVSDIDSFEPNYSVSLCLPNVQGRAQVEVNEWYEEILNITRQQMIMKTKNKLKKKQLSALEVPNKTWRYICYVQFTHWVNSWTSLGKGVRVVIPACVINKIRNKYPEKDGLYVGFKKSNTYLPS
;
A
#
# COMPACT_ATOMS: atom_id res chain seq x y z
N MET A 1 -23.40 29.92 21.72
CA MET A 1 -23.63 29.03 20.56
C MET A 1 -23.11 27.65 20.91
N SER A 2 -23.96 26.62 20.93
CA SER A 2 -23.56 25.25 21.23
C SER A 2 -23.31 24.50 19.93
N LEU A 3 -22.12 23.93 19.75
CA LEU A 3 -21.79 23.09 18.60
C LEU A 3 -22.46 21.73 18.81
N LYS A 4 -23.40 21.38 17.92
CA LYS A 4 -23.93 20.03 17.86
C LYS A 4 -22.88 19.11 17.21
N PRO A 5 -22.57 17.94 17.79
CA PRO A 5 -21.68 16.99 17.15
C PRO A 5 -22.37 16.43 15.88
N TYR A 6 -21.61 16.42 14.79
CA TYR A 6 -22.02 15.84 13.53
C TYR A 6 -21.92 14.31 13.62
N SER A 7 -23.06 13.63 13.48
CA SER A 7 -23.15 12.17 13.48
C SER A 7 -22.87 11.64 12.08
N PHE A 8 -21.83 10.81 11.95
CA PHE A 8 -21.46 10.14 10.70
C PHE A 8 -21.97 8.69 10.74
N GLU A 9 -23.27 8.51 10.64
CA GLU A 9 -23.84 7.19 10.33
C GLU A 9 -24.63 7.34 9.03
N PRO A 10 -24.15 6.77 7.91
CA PRO A 10 -24.91 6.78 6.66
C PRO A 10 -26.16 5.92 6.84
N ASN A 11 -27.32 6.46 6.44
CA ASN A 11 -28.57 5.73 6.54
C ASN A 11 -28.70 4.74 5.38
N VAL A 12 -29.34 3.60 5.63
CA VAL A 12 -29.49 2.47 4.70
C VAL A 12 -30.15 2.89 3.36
N SER A 13 -30.87 4.01 3.34
CA SER A 13 -31.46 4.59 2.13
C SER A 13 -30.45 5.15 1.13
N ASP A 14 -29.20 5.44 1.54
CA ASP A 14 -28.19 6.06 0.68
C ASP A 14 -27.49 5.05 -0.26
N ILE A 15 -27.79 3.75 -0.12
CA ILE A 15 -27.15 2.66 -0.87
C ILE A 15 -27.82 2.45 -2.25
N ASP A 16 -29.11 2.72 -2.39
CA ASP A 16 -29.88 2.34 -3.60
C ASP A 16 -29.90 3.41 -4.71
N SER A 17 -29.22 4.55 -4.53
CA SER A 17 -29.25 5.67 -5.49
C SER A 17 -28.06 5.69 -6.47
N PHE A 18 -27.21 4.67 -6.47
CA PHE A 18 -26.02 4.63 -7.33
C PHE A 18 -26.31 4.00 -8.69
N GLU A 19 -26.94 4.74 -9.60
CA GLU A 19 -26.97 4.36 -11.01
C GLU A 19 -25.58 4.58 -11.66
N PRO A 20 -25.01 3.58 -12.37
CA PRO A 20 -23.70 3.70 -12.99
C PRO A 20 -23.84 4.31 -14.39
N ASN A 21 -24.10 5.61 -14.47
CA ASN A 21 -23.96 6.33 -15.74
C ASN A 21 -22.57 6.94 -15.83
N TYR A 22 -21.59 6.09 -16.17
CA TYR A 22 -20.33 6.54 -16.75
C TYR A 22 -20.63 7.06 -18.16
N SER A 23 -21.03 8.33 -18.26
CA SER A 23 -20.75 9.12 -19.45
C SER A 23 -19.47 9.90 -19.18
N VAL A 24 -18.48 9.62 -20.00
CA VAL A 24 -17.22 10.36 -20.08
C VAL A 24 -17.54 11.77 -20.54
N SER A 25 -17.79 12.70 -19.62
CA SER A 25 -17.41 14.11 -19.78
C SER A 25 -17.71 14.93 -18.53
N LEU A 26 -16.66 15.58 -18.01
CA LEU A 26 -16.65 16.86 -17.29
C LEU A 26 -17.36 16.86 -15.92
N CYS A 27 -16.67 17.12 -14.81
CA CYS A 27 -15.99 18.39 -14.55
C CYS A 27 -14.60 18.17 -13.93
N LEU A 28 -13.56 18.61 -14.63
CA LEU A 28 -12.32 19.00 -13.97
C LEU A 28 -12.65 20.27 -13.15
N PRO A 29 -12.62 20.25 -11.81
CA PRO A 29 -12.67 21.51 -11.06
C PRO A 29 -11.47 22.35 -11.50
N ASN A 30 -11.69 23.63 -11.80
CA ASN A 30 -10.63 24.54 -12.22
C ASN A 30 -9.48 24.49 -11.18
N VAL A 31 -8.35 23.89 -11.56
CA VAL A 31 -7.16 23.66 -10.71
C VAL A 31 -6.18 24.84 -10.81
N GLN A 32 -6.64 26.04 -11.15
CA GLN A 32 -5.80 27.24 -11.04
C GLN A 32 -5.68 27.64 -9.57
N GLY A 33 -4.76 26.98 -8.84
CA GLY A 33 -4.42 27.36 -7.47
C GLY A 33 -4.03 26.22 -6.54
N ARG A 34 -4.26 24.95 -6.91
CA ARG A 34 -3.57 23.86 -6.22
C ARG A 34 -2.17 23.78 -6.81
N ALA A 35 -1.15 23.98 -5.99
CA ALA A 35 0.17 23.49 -6.32
C ALA A 35 0.00 22.06 -6.84
N GLN A 36 0.51 21.80 -8.05
CA GLN A 36 0.74 20.43 -8.49
C GLN A 36 1.77 19.85 -7.53
N VAL A 37 1.32 19.40 -6.36
CA VAL A 37 2.15 18.60 -5.48
C VAL A 37 2.31 17.30 -6.24
N GLU A 38 3.51 17.11 -6.77
CA GLU A 38 3.89 15.86 -7.40
C GLU A 38 3.42 14.72 -6.50
N VAL A 39 2.64 13.81 -7.05
CA VAL A 39 2.01 12.67 -6.35
C VAL A 39 3.07 11.67 -5.82
N ASN A 40 4.35 12.02 -5.88
CA ASN A 40 5.49 11.22 -5.46
C ASN A 40 5.76 11.28 -3.95
N GLU A 41 5.46 12.39 -3.27
CA GLU A 41 5.78 12.59 -1.85
C GLU A 41 4.85 11.81 -0.91
N TRP A 42 3.54 11.80 -1.20
CA TRP A 42 2.52 11.15 -0.36
C TRP A 42 2.75 9.65 -0.14
N TYR A 43 3.37 8.96 -1.11
CA TYR A 43 3.67 7.54 -0.97
C TYR A 43 4.82 7.29 0.01
N GLU A 44 5.83 8.16 0.06
CA GLU A 44 7.04 7.92 0.87
C GLU A 44 6.74 7.98 2.37
N GLU A 45 5.84 8.87 2.80
CA GLU A 45 5.41 8.95 4.21
C GLU A 45 4.71 7.67 4.66
N ILE A 46 3.76 7.17 3.86
CA ILE A 46 3.06 5.92 4.14
C ILE A 46 4.04 4.75 4.21
N LEU A 47 4.97 4.65 3.25
CA LEU A 47 5.98 3.59 3.24
C LEU A 47 6.93 3.69 4.45
N ASN A 48 7.24 4.90 4.92
CA ASN A 48 8.00 5.13 6.15
C ASN A 48 7.22 4.65 7.38
N ILE A 49 5.92 4.91 7.47
CA ILE A 49 5.07 4.38 8.55
C ILE A 49 5.10 2.84 8.53
N THR A 50 4.90 2.22 7.36
CA THR A 50 4.98 0.76 7.20
C THR A 50 6.34 0.22 7.65
N ARG A 51 7.42 0.89 7.25
CA ARG A 51 8.79 0.56 7.65
C ARG A 51 8.96 0.60 9.17
N GLN A 52 8.47 1.63 9.85
CA GLN A 52 8.53 1.72 11.32
C GLN A 52 7.73 0.60 11.98
N GLN A 53 6.52 0.31 11.49
CA GLN A 53 5.72 -0.82 12.00
C GLN A 53 6.45 -2.15 11.85
N MET A 54 7.14 -2.38 10.72
CA MET A 54 7.94 -3.58 10.50
C MET A 54 9.14 -3.67 11.46
N ILE A 55 9.80 -2.54 11.75
CA ILE A 55 10.90 -2.43 12.73
C ILE A 55 10.40 -2.78 14.14
N MET A 56 9.24 -2.26 14.54
CA MET A 56 8.65 -2.51 15.86
C MET A 56 8.21 -3.97 16.03
N LYS A 57 7.67 -4.58 14.98
CA LYS A 57 7.17 -5.97 15.01
C LYS A 57 8.26 -7.03 14.86
N THR A 58 9.45 -6.70 14.33
CA THR A 58 10.49 -7.71 14.08
C THR A 58 11.30 -8.05 15.33
N LYS A 59 11.44 -9.34 15.63
CA LYS A 59 12.36 -9.86 16.66
C LYS A 59 13.79 -10.08 16.13
N ASN A 60 13.99 -10.03 14.82
CA ASN A 60 15.28 -10.31 14.19
C ASN A 60 16.16 -9.05 14.19
N LYS A 61 17.25 -9.08 14.96
CA LYS A 61 18.18 -7.95 15.13
C LYS A 61 18.83 -7.49 13.82
N LEU A 62 19.21 -8.43 12.94
CA LEU A 62 19.83 -8.10 11.64
C LEU A 62 18.83 -7.39 10.72
N LYS A 63 17.61 -7.93 10.61
CA LYS A 63 16.53 -7.31 9.82
C LYS A 63 16.17 -5.93 10.37
N LYS A 64 16.13 -5.79 11.70
CA LYS A 64 15.92 -4.50 12.37
C LYS A 64 16.99 -3.48 11.98
N LYS A 65 18.27 -3.86 12.05
CA LYS A 65 19.41 -3.00 11.65
C LYS A 65 19.35 -2.58 10.18
N GLN A 66 19.01 -3.50 9.28
CA GLN A 66 18.84 -3.21 7.85
C GLN A 66 17.69 -2.23 7.60
N LEU A 67 16.56 -2.42 8.30
CA LEU A 67 15.41 -1.53 8.18
C LEU A 67 15.64 -0.18 8.87
N SER A 68 16.47 -0.09 9.91
CA SER A 68 16.76 1.19 10.59
C SER A 68 17.94 1.95 9.98
N ALA A 69 18.54 1.46 8.90
CA ALA A 69 19.66 2.12 8.24
C ALA A 69 19.27 3.50 7.70
N LEU A 70 20.23 4.44 7.68
CA LEU A 70 20.01 5.78 7.14
C LEU A 70 19.67 5.71 5.66
N GLU A 71 20.49 5.00 4.89
CA GLU A 71 20.24 4.69 3.49
C GLU A 71 19.67 3.28 3.36
N VAL A 72 18.43 3.20 2.89
CA VAL A 72 17.73 1.93 2.69
C VAL A 72 17.88 1.52 1.22
N PRO A 73 18.38 0.31 0.92
CA PRO A 73 18.54 -0.11 -0.46
C PRO A 73 17.18 -0.28 -1.16
N ASN A 74 17.13 -0.03 -2.46
CA ASN A 74 15.93 -0.17 -3.31
C ASN A 74 15.21 -1.52 -3.11
N LYS A 75 15.97 -2.60 -2.92
CA LYS A 75 15.42 -3.93 -2.62
C LYS A 75 14.53 -3.95 -1.38
N THR A 76 14.90 -3.21 -0.34
CA THR A 76 14.12 -3.09 0.89
C THR A 76 12.88 -2.22 0.66
N TRP A 77 13.01 -1.11 -0.08
CA TRP A 77 11.86 -0.27 -0.46
C TRP A 77 10.81 -1.04 -1.28
N ARG A 78 11.24 -1.83 -2.27
CA ARG A 78 10.34 -2.74 -3.00
C ARG A 78 9.62 -3.69 -2.07
N TYR A 79 10.33 -4.30 -1.13
CA TYR A 79 9.74 -5.22 -0.17
C TYR A 79 8.69 -4.53 0.72
N ILE A 80 8.97 -3.31 1.19
CA ILE A 80 7.99 -2.51 1.95
C ILE A 80 6.76 -2.21 1.10
N CYS A 81 6.93 -1.83 -0.18
CA CYS A 81 5.82 -1.59 -1.09
C CYS A 81 4.94 -2.84 -1.29
N TYR A 82 5.57 -4.02 -1.47
CA TYR A 82 4.85 -5.28 -1.59
C TYR A 82 4.04 -5.58 -0.33
N VAL A 83 4.66 -5.42 0.85
CA VAL A 83 4.00 -5.62 2.13
C VAL A 83 2.83 -4.64 2.30
N GLN A 84 3.04 -3.35 2.04
CA GLN A 84 2.00 -2.33 2.17
C GLN A 84 0.80 -2.62 1.26
N PHE A 85 1.05 -2.94 -0.01
CA PHE A 85 -0.01 -3.29 -0.94
C PHE A 85 -0.78 -4.53 -0.47
N THR A 86 -0.08 -5.58 -0.03
CA THR A 86 -0.76 -6.79 0.47
C THR A 86 -1.58 -6.53 1.72
N HIS A 87 -1.11 -5.69 2.64
CA HIS A 87 -1.89 -5.29 3.82
C HIS A 87 -3.10 -4.45 3.46
N TRP A 88 -2.98 -3.56 2.47
CA TRP A 88 -4.09 -2.72 2.03
C TRP A 88 -5.22 -3.56 1.40
N VAL A 89 -4.87 -4.45 0.47
CA VAL A 89 -5.86 -5.32 -0.20
C VAL A 89 -6.47 -6.34 0.76
N ASN A 90 -5.72 -6.79 1.76
CA ASN A 90 -6.18 -7.78 2.75
C ASN A 90 -6.46 -7.14 4.11
N SER A 91 -6.89 -5.87 4.15
CA SER A 91 -7.08 -5.13 5.41
C SER A 91 -8.06 -5.81 6.37
N TRP A 92 -9.00 -6.58 5.82
CA TRP A 92 -10.01 -7.32 6.56
C TRP A 92 -9.56 -8.74 6.97
N THR A 93 -8.37 -9.20 6.56
CA THR A 93 -7.89 -10.56 6.83
C THR A 93 -6.52 -10.55 7.52
N SER A 94 -6.37 -11.34 8.58
CA SER A 94 -5.09 -11.48 9.26
C SER A 94 -4.11 -12.33 8.43
N LEU A 95 -3.13 -11.68 7.80
CA LEU A 95 -2.04 -12.36 7.09
C LEU A 95 -1.04 -12.95 8.11
N GLY A 96 -1.28 -14.20 8.49
CA GLY A 96 -0.41 -14.97 9.37
C GLY A 96 0.93 -15.37 8.74
N LYS A 97 1.86 -15.84 9.58
CA LYS A 97 3.16 -16.36 9.11
C LYS A 97 2.94 -17.57 8.20
N GLY A 98 3.39 -17.48 6.94
CA GLY A 98 3.29 -18.57 5.96
C GLY A 98 2.22 -18.35 4.90
N VAL A 99 1.30 -17.39 5.09
CA VAL A 99 0.36 -16.99 4.04
C VAL A 99 1.08 -16.07 3.07
N ARG A 100 1.12 -16.45 1.79
CA ARG A 100 1.75 -15.67 0.72
C ARG A 100 0.72 -15.31 -0.33
N VAL A 101 0.58 -14.02 -0.59
CA VAL A 101 -0.38 -13.46 -1.55
C VAL A 101 0.34 -13.05 -2.82
N VAL A 102 -0.26 -13.36 -3.97
CA VAL A 102 0.25 -12.95 -5.28
C VAL A 102 -0.16 -11.49 -5.54
N ILE A 103 0.81 -10.66 -5.95
CA ILE A 103 0.57 -9.26 -6.32
C ILE A 103 0.37 -9.20 -7.85
N PRO A 104 -0.62 -8.44 -8.35
CA PRO A 104 -0.82 -8.26 -9.80
C PRO A 104 0.42 -7.69 -10.51
N ALA A 105 0.64 -8.14 -11.75
CA ALA A 105 1.82 -7.77 -12.54
C ALA A 105 1.92 -6.26 -12.79
N CYS A 106 0.79 -5.57 -12.99
CA CYS A 106 0.76 -4.12 -13.19
C CYS A 106 1.35 -3.36 -11.99
N VAL A 107 1.01 -3.79 -10.77
CA VAL A 107 1.51 -3.19 -9.52
C VAL A 107 3.00 -3.50 -9.36
N ILE A 108 3.41 -4.74 -9.64
CA ILE A 108 4.82 -5.14 -9.58
C ILE A 108 5.67 -4.28 -10.51
N ASN A 109 5.23 -4.08 -11.76
CA ASN A 109 5.95 -3.29 -12.75
C ASN A 109 6.09 -1.84 -12.30
N LYS A 110 5.02 -1.23 -11.78
CA LYS A 110 5.08 0.14 -11.26
C LYS A 110 6.07 0.29 -10.09
N ILE A 111 6.08 -0.67 -9.17
CA ILE A 111 7.02 -0.70 -8.04
C ILE A 111 8.47 -0.89 -8.51
N ARG A 112 8.71 -1.77 -9.48
CA ARG A 112 10.05 -2.04 -10.03
C ARG A 112 10.59 -0.85 -10.83
N ASN A 113 9.73 -0.12 -11.52
CA ASN A 113 10.12 1.11 -12.22
C ASN A 113 10.56 2.20 -11.23
N LYS A 114 9.88 2.31 -10.08
CA LYS A 114 10.23 3.28 -9.02
C LYS A 114 11.52 2.89 -8.28
N TYR A 115 11.70 1.61 -7.98
CA TYR A 115 12.87 1.11 -7.25
C TYR A 115 13.57 -0.01 -8.06
N PRO A 116 14.36 0.33 -9.08
CA PRO A 116 15.00 -0.67 -9.93
C PRO A 116 16.07 -1.46 -9.18
N GLU A 117 16.31 -2.70 -9.62
CA GLU A 117 17.49 -3.48 -9.25
C GLU A 117 18.62 -3.20 -10.24
N LYS A 118 19.86 -3.08 -9.75
CA LYS A 118 21.03 -2.74 -10.58
C LYS A 118 21.25 -3.72 -11.75
N ASP A 119 21.03 -5.01 -11.47
CA ASP A 119 21.24 -6.09 -12.45
C ASP A 119 19.96 -6.46 -13.22
N GLY A 120 18.83 -5.82 -12.92
CA GLY A 120 17.52 -6.16 -13.51
C GLY A 120 16.97 -7.54 -13.12
N LEU A 121 17.69 -8.31 -12.30
CA LEU A 121 17.30 -9.65 -11.88
C LEU A 121 16.41 -9.60 -10.63
N TYR A 122 15.16 -10.05 -10.78
CA TYR A 122 14.20 -10.11 -9.68
C TYR A 122 13.85 -11.54 -9.30
N VAL A 123 13.75 -11.80 -7.99
CA VAL A 123 13.26 -13.07 -7.48
C VAL A 123 11.74 -13.13 -7.66
N GLY A 124 11.25 -14.20 -8.31
CA GLY A 124 9.83 -14.46 -8.50
C GLY A 124 9.10 -14.86 -7.20
N PHE A 125 7.80 -15.13 -7.33
CA PHE A 125 6.99 -15.59 -6.21
C PHE A 125 7.46 -16.97 -5.72
N LYS A 126 7.83 -17.04 -4.44
CA LYS A 126 8.17 -18.31 -3.78
C LYS A 126 6.94 -18.78 -3.00
N LYS A 127 6.47 -20.00 -3.21
CA LYS A 127 5.42 -20.61 -2.37
C LYS A 127 5.93 -20.81 -0.93
N SER A 128 5.05 -20.79 0.06
CA SER A 128 5.40 -21.22 1.41
C SER A 128 5.45 -22.75 1.45
N ASN A 129 6.37 -23.30 2.25
CA ASN A 129 6.55 -24.76 2.37
C ASN A 129 5.53 -25.41 3.31
N THR A 130 4.47 -24.68 3.69
CA THR A 130 3.40 -25.17 4.55
C THR A 130 2.38 -25.88 3.66
N TYR A 131 2.40 -27.21 3.71
CA TYR A 131 1.36 -28.08 3.18
C TYR A 131 -0.01 -27.56 3.62
N LEU A 132 -0.88 -27.21 2.65
CA LEU A 132 -2.30 -27.09 2.93
C LEU A 132 -2.81 -28.52 3.19
N PRO A 133 -3.57 -28.79 4.27
CA PRO A 133 -4.27 -30.06 4.38
C PRO A 133 -5.26 -30.14 3.20
N SER A 134 -5.20 -31.27 2.51
CA SER A 134 -6.08 -31.69 1.41
C SER A 134 -7.54 -31.74 1.81
#